data_AF-A0A1M5YI66-F1
#
_entry.id   AF-A0A1M5YI66-F1
#
_cell.length_a   1.000
_cell.length_b   1.000
_cell.length_c   1.000
_cell.angle_alpha   90.00
_cell.angle_beta   90.00
_cell.angle_gamma   90.00
#
_symmetry.space_group_name_H-M   'P 1'
#
loop_
_entity.id
_entity.type
_entity.pdbx_description
1 polymer ?
#
loop_
_entity_poly.entity_id
_entity_poly.type
_entity_poly.pdbx_seq_one_letter_code
_entity_poly.pdbx_strand_id
1 'polypeptide(L)'
;MSYITMTLAGADSPSEHLQLAAFTAMAAVVFISLGRRQRRTGRNLIAPNETMRADDRLIQPPPPSPGHRTAGRMWIGVGGVFVLPAVFNFVAAIHQLIG
;
A
#
# COMPACT_ATOMS: atom_id res chain seq x y z
N MET A 1 -24.97 27.01 17.49
CA MET A 1 -23.80 26.59 16.70
C MET A 1 -24.03 25.16 16.26
N SER A 2 -24.50 24.99 15.04
CA SER A 2 -24.68 23.67 14.43
C SER A 2 -23.31 23.21 13.93
N TYR A 3 -22.73 22.20 14.55
CA TYR A 3 -21.50 21.59 14.07
C TYR A 3 -21.87 20.74 12.85
N ILE A 4 -21.81 21.35 11.67
CA ILE A 4 -21.80 20.62 10.42
C ILE A 4 -20.49 19.82 10.42
N THR A 5 -20.57 18.57 10.86
CA THR A 5 -19.49 17.60 10.74
C THR A 5 -19.22 17.40 9.26
N MET A 6 -18.11 17.95 8.84
CA MET A 6 -17.58 17.94 7.48
C MET A 6 -17.51 16.50 6.97
N THR A 7 -18.46 16.11 6.13
CA THR A 7 -18.43 14.86 5.36
C THR A 7 -17.32 14.96 4.32
N LEU A 8 -16.29 14.12 4.44
CA LEU A 8 -15.46 13.71 3.30
C LEU A 8 -15.63 12.20 3.03
N ALA A 9 -16.84 11.67 3.29
CA ALA A 9 -17.18 10.24 3.41
C ALA A 9 -16.75 9.63 4.76
N GLY A 10 -17.35 10.11 5.84
CA GLY A 10 -17.38 9.37 7.10
C GLY A 10 -18.39 8.23 6.94
N ALA A 11 -17.97 7.00 7.21
CA ALA A 11 -18.88 5.87 7.32
C ALA A 11 -19.91 6.15 8.44
N ASP A 12 -21.19 5.94 8.14
CA ASP A 12 -22.29 6.15 9.08
C ASP A 12 -22.67 4.84 9.79
N SER A 13 -22.08 3.70 9.38
CA SER A 13 -22.33 2.38 9.95
C SER A 13 -21.04 1.59 10.26
N PRO A 14 -21.08 0.63 11.21
CA PRO A 14 -19.92 -0.20 11.55
C PRO A 14 -19.38 -1.01 10.37
N SER A 15 -20.26 -1.48 9.48
CA SER A 15 -19.89 -2.22 8.27
C SER A 15 -19.08 -1.37 7.30
N GLU A 16 -19.44 -0.10 7.12
CA GLU A 16 -18.70 0.82 6.25
C GLU A 16 -17.32 1.14 6.83
N HIS A 17 -17.23 1.33 8.16
CA HIS A 17 -15.94 1.46 8.83
C HIS A 17 -15.07 0.19 8.66
N LEU A 18 -15.62 -1.00 8.82
CA LEU A 18 -14.89 -2.26 8.59
C LEU A 18 -14.44 -2.41 7.13
N GLN A 19 -15.29 -2.02 6.16
CA GLN A 19 -14.95 -2.08 4.75
C GLN A 19 -13.83 -1.09 4.39
N LEU A 20 -13.90 0.15 4.92
CA LEU A 20 -12.83 1.15 4.76
C LEU A 20 -11.53 0.70 5.43
N ALA A 21 -11.61 0.09 6.62
CA ALA A 21 -10.47 -0.47 7.32
C ALA A 21 -9.81 -1.59 6.50
N ALA A 22 -10.61 -2.52 5.97
CA ALA A 22 -10.13 -3.61 5.12
C ALA A 22 -9.51 -3.08 3.83
N PHE A 23 -10.14 -2.14 3.15
CA PHE A 23 -9.63 -1.55 1.92
C PHE A 23 -8.29 -0.83 2.13
N THR A 24 -8.20 0.02 3.16
CA THR A 24 -6.97 0.75 3.48
C THR A 24 -5.85 -0.17 3.99
N ALA A 25 -6.19 -1.23 4.73
CA ALA A 25 -5.24 -2.27 5.12
C ALA A 25 -4.70 -3.03 3.89
N MET A 26 -5.56 -3.40 2.94
CA MET A 26 -5.14 -4.04 1.69
C MET A 26 -4.21 -3.14 0.87
N ALA A 27 -4.52 -1.85 0.77
CA ALA A 27 -3.64 -0.87 0.13
C ALA A 27 -2.28 -0.78 0.84
N ALA A 28 -2.26 -0.72 2.18
CA ALA A 28 -1.02 -0.74 2.96
C ALA A 28 -0.18 -1.98 2.68
N VAL A 29 -0.79 -3.17 2.66
CA VAL A 29 -0.12 -4.44 2.35
C VAL A 29 0.49 -4.42 0.95
N VAL A 30 -0.24 -3.91 -0.06
CA VAL A 30 0.28 -3.79 -1.43
C VAL A 30 1.50 -2.89 -1.46
N PHE A 31 1.44 -1.69 -0.89
CA PHE A 31 2.59 -0.77 -0.91
C PHE A 31 3.79 -1.28 -0.10
N ILE A 32 3.56 -1.88 1.07
CA ILE A 32 4.63 -2.46 1.90
C ILE A 32 5.27 -3.65 1.19
N SER A 33 4.48 -4.54 0.60
CA SER A 33 5.00 -5.72 -0.12
C SER A 33 5.79 -5.30 -1.37
N LEU A 34 5.29 -4.30 -2.11
CA LEU A 34 5.98 -3.68 -3.25
C LEU A 34 7.33 -3.10 -2.82
N GLY A 35 7.35 -2.29 -1.77
CA GLY A 35 8.55 -1.66 -1.26
C GLY A 35 9.57 -2.65 -0.70
N ARG A 36 9.12 -3.70 0.00
CA ARG A 36 9.98 -4.80 0.48
C ARG A 36 10.61 -5.57 -0.67
N ARG A 37 9.83 -5.87 -1.72
CA ARG A 37 10.34 -6.57 -2.90
C ARG A 37 11.36 -5.71 -3.65
N GLN A 38 11.07 -4.44 -3.89
CA GLN A 38 11.99 -3.51 -4.55
C GLN A 38 13.29 -3.28 -3.76
N ARG A 39 13.21 -3.25 -2.42
CA ARG A 39 14.39 -3.18 -1.54
C ARG A 39 15.25 -4.45 -1.59
N ARG A 40 14.62 -5.63 -1.62
CA ARG A 40 15.32 -6.93 -1.67
C ARG A 40 16.03 -7.14 -3.00
N THR A 41 15.34 -6.85 -4.11
CA THR A 41 15.87 -7.14 -5.46
C THR A 41 16.69 -5.98 -6.02
N GLY A 42 16.48 -4.73 -5.56
CA GLY A 42 17.04 -3.55 -6.21
C GLY A 42 16.52 -3.34 -7.64
N ARG A 43 15.36 -3.92 -7.96
CA ARG A 43 14.73 -3.92 -9.29
C ARG A 43 13.29 -3.44 -9.18
N ASN A 44 12.84 -2.64 -10.15
CA ASN A 44 11.45 -2.21 -10.25
C ASN A 44 10.52 -3.40 -10.58
N LEU A 45 9.24 -3.28 -10.21
CA LEU A 45 8.22 -4.31 -10.44
C LEU A 45 7.41 -4.09 -11.72
N ILE A 46 7.33 -2.84 -12.18
CA ILE A 46 6.57 -2.45 -13.37
C ILE A 46 7.34 -2.80 -14.66
N ALA A 47 8.67 -2.94 -14.56
CA ALA A 47 9.50 -3.51 -15.61
C ALA A 47 10.09 -4.82 -15.09
N PRO A 48 9.41 -5.97 -15.29
CA PRO A 48 9.95 -7.26 -14.95
C PRO A 48 11.22 -7.45 -15.78
N ASN A 49 12.34 -7.41 -15.08
CA ASN A 49 13.66 -7.76 -15.58
C ASN A 49 13.73 -9.30 -15.75
N GLU A 50 12.79 -9.85 -16.51
CA GLU A 50 12.89 -11.22 -17.01
C GLU A 50 13.94 -11.23 -18.11
N THR A 51 14.72 -12.31 -18.15
CA THR A 51 15.60 -12.59 -19.28
C THR A 51 14.74 -12.74 -20.52
N MET A 52 14.58 -11.66 -21.28
CA MET A 52 13.93 -11.73 -22.58
C MET A 52 14.89 -12.41 -23.54
N ARG A 53 14.41 -13.49 -24.18
CA ARG A 53 15.10 -14.14 -25.28
C ARG A 53 14.74 -13.34 -26.54
N ALA A 54 15.70 -12.61 -27.08
CA ALA A 54 15.55 -11.91 -28.36
C ALA A 54 16.38 -12.68 -29.40
N ASP A 55 15.69 -13.26 -30.39
CA ASP A 55 16.22 -14.17 -31.42
C ASP A 55 17.09 -15.29 -30.84
N ASP A 56 18.41 -15.08 -30.76
CA ASP A 56 19.41 -16.06 -30.33
C ASP A 56 20.25 -15.61 -29.12
N ARG A 57 19.85 -14.55 -28.42
CA ARG A 57 20.56 -14.04 -27.24
C ARG A 57 19.67 -13.93 -26.02
N LEU A 58 20.20 -14.40 -24.88
CA LEU A 58 19.68 -14.05 -23.57
C LEU A 58 20.09 -12.61 -23.23
N ILE A 59 19.14 -11.70 -23.18
CA ILE A 59 19.37 -10.36 -22.64
C ILE A 59 19.41 -10.48 -21.12
N GLN A 60 20.58 -10.22 -20.53
CA GLN A 60 20.69 -10.20 -19.08
C GLN A 60 19.91 -9.00 -18.53
N PRO A 61 19.12 -9.20 -17.47
CA PRO A 61 18.39 -8.11 -16.87
C PRO A 61 19.33 -7.05 -16.30
N PRO A 62 19.00 -5.75 -16.43
CA PRO A 62 19.80 -4.67 -15.90
C PRO A 62 20.28 -4.91 -14.45
N PRO A 63 21.50 -4.46 -14.13
CA PRO A 63 22.06 -4.62 -12.80
C PRO A 63 21.15 -3.92 -11.76
N PRO A 64 21.06 -4.48 -10.54
CA PRO A 64 20.25 -3.88 -9.48
C PRO A 64 20.74 -2.47 -9.19
N SER A 65 19.82 -1.50 -9.10
CA SER A 65 20.18 -0.09 -8.89
C SER A 65 19.96 0.33 -7.44
N PRO A 66 20.83 1.21 -6.89
CA PRO A 66 20.62 1.81 -5.58
C PRO A 66 19.31 2.63 -5.51
N GLY A 67 18.95 3.29 -6.61
CA GLY A 67 17.73 4.10 -6.72
C GLY A 67 16.46 3.29 -6.48
N HIS A 68 16.39 2.06 -6.98
CA HIS A 68 15.25 1.18 -6.73
C HIS A 68 15.15 0.77 -5.25
N ARG A 69 16.28 0.63 -4.55
CA ARG A 69 16.26 0.36 -3.09
C ARG A 69 15.72 1.54 -2.30
N THR A 70 16.04 2.76 -2.72
CA THR A 70 15.48 4.00 -2.12
C THR A 70 13.99 4.13 -2.42
N ALA A 71 13.57 3.90 -3.67
CA ALA A 71 12.15 3.85 -4.02
C ALA A 71 11.39 2.78 -3.21
N GLY A 72 12.01 1.62 -2.95
CA GLY A 72 11.44 0.61 -2.07
C GLY A 72 11.21 1.09 -0.63
N ARG A 73 12.08 1.95 -0.08
CA ARG A 73 11.85 2.60 1.23
C ARG A 73 10.68 3.59 1.18
N MET A 74 10.57 4.37 0.10
CA MET A 74 9.44 5.29 -0.07
C MET A 74 8.12 4.55 -0.11
N TRP A 75 8.02 3.43 -0.84
CA TRP A 75 6.80 2.62 -0.89
C TRP A 75 6.41 2.02 0.47
N ILE A 76 7.38 1.61 1.28
CA ILE A 76 7.10 1.19 2.67
C ILE A 76 6.55 2.37 3.48
N GLY A 77 7.12 3.57 3.31
CA GLY A 77 6.62 4.79 3.96
C GLY A 77 5.18 5.13 3.56
N VAL A 78 4.88 5.10 2.25
CA VAL A 78 3.52 5.30 1.73
C VAL A 78 2.56 4.27 2.31
N GLY A 79 2.94 2.98 2.32
CA GLY A 79 2.13 1.93 2.93
C GLY A 79 1.90 2.15 4.43
N GLY A 80 2.87 2.69 5.16
CA GLY A 80 2.73 3.10 6.56
C GLY A 80 1.67 4.18 6.76
N VAL A 81 1.56 5.15 5.84
CA VAL A 81 0.50 6.19 5.90
C VAL A 81 -0.89 5.55 5.78
N PHE A 82 -1.05 4.50 4.96
CA PHE A 82 -2.31 3.77 4.82
C PHE A 82 -2.69 2.92 6.05
N VAL A 83 -1.75 2.60 6.94
CA VAL A 83 -2.06 1.90 8.20
C VAL A 83 -2.86 2.77 9.16
N LEU A 84 -2.60 4.09 9.19
CA LEU A 84 -3.29 5.02 10.08
C LEU A 84 -4.82 5.03 9.88
N PRO A 85 -5.36 5.26 8.67
CA PRO A 85 -6.80 5.20 8.45
C PRO A 85 -7.36 3.79 8.65
N ALA A 86 -6.59 2.73 8.40
CA ALA A 86 -7.04 1.36 8.65
C ALA A 86 -7.30 1.10 10.14
N VAL A 87 -6.35 1.48 10.99
CA VAL A 87 -6.47 1.37 12.45
C VAL A 87 -7.60 2.26 12.96
N PHE A 88 -7.68 3.50 12.49
CA PHE A 88 -8.74 4.42 12.91
C PHE A 88 -10.14 3.87 12.61
N ASN A 89 -10.38 3.42 11.37
CA ASN A 89 -11.67 2.87 10.98
C ASN A 89 -12.01 1.58 11.72
N PHE A 90 -11.02 0.72 11.98
CA PHE A 90 -11.23 -0.50 12.75
C PHE A 90 -11.65 -0.20 14.19
N VAL A 91 -10.97 0.74 14.86
CA VAL A 91 -11.32 1.18 16.21
C VAL A 91 -12.71 1.82 16.25
N ALA A 92 -13.03 2.66 15.27
CA ALA A 92 -14.35 3.30 15.16
C ALA A 92 -15.47 2.26 15.02
N ALA A 93 -15.29 1.24 14.17
CA ALA A 93 -16.24 0.14 14.02
C ALA A 93 -16.46 -0.62 15.34
N ILE A 94 -15.37 -0.96 16.04
CA ILE A 94 -15.46 -1.65 17.34
C ILE A 94 -16.21 -0.80 18.36
N HIS A 95 -15.92 0.50 18.42
CA HIS A 95 -16.59 1.41 19.34
C HIS A 95 -18.11 1.49 19.07
N GLN A 96 -18.54 1.51 17.81
CA GLN A 96 -19.96 1.50 17.45
C GLN A 96 -20.65 0.14 17.65
N LEU A 97 -19.90 -0.97 17.67
CA LEU A 97 -20.45 -2.30 17.94
C LEU A 97 -20.63 -2.58 19.43
N ILE A 98 -19.79 -1.97 20.27
CA ILE A 98 -19.78 -2.20 21.73
C ILE A 98 -20.56 -1.11 22.49
N GLY A 99 -20.64 0.11 21.94
CA GLY A 99 -21.29 1.28 22.54
C GLY A 99 -22.70 1.53 22.01
#